data_AF-G6YWW6-F1
#
_entry.id   AF-G6YWW6-F1
#
_cell.length_a   1.000
_cell.length_b   1.000
_cell.length_c   1.000
_cell.angle_alpha   90.00
_cell.angle_beta   90.00
_cell.angle_gamma   90.00
#
_symmetry.space_group_name_H-M   'P 1'
#
loop_
_entity.id
_entity.type
_entity.pdbx_description
1 polymer ?
#
loop_
_entity_poly.entity_id
_entity_poly.type
_entity_poly.pdbx_seq_one_letter_code
_entity_poly.pdbx_strand_id
1 'polypeptide(L)'
;MGSPDAYRSAAFEHQIYDPFLKRSDVPAQMNEAYHFLRWYYFEFSGWREQAEHLAEQDYYAGGGSLADYPGELEILRASLLKRKLYHPPSARSEVKKDCPLAFNIVQLDGKRLYVSNLVPISELAKFSNQRSDYFSARERLENAFKMDRLVSMNVDQLEAPATVTWFDACAYAKYFEDVYQLPVRLLKIAEYLELRSPTSGRVPRGLAGAPDSRSNELLEFFDESSGRNYGAHPPYMNETSFQNLQCRFRNQPELVSNQQGLHFVNSDNFAEWLYENPNGKMAAAVRSKSLVSIYGSDSLNRDLVPASSTGKAKHIKIGFRLCFEADH
;
A
#
# COMPACT_ATOMS: atom_id res chain seq x y z
N MET A 1 21.10 -16.39 -5.01
CA MET A 1 22.50 -15.96 -5.03
C MET A 1 22.59 -14.77 -5.98
N GLY A 2 22.54 -13.56 -5.43
CA GLY A 2 22.93 -12.36 -6.17
C GLY A 2 24.45 -12.25 -6.12
N SER A 3 25.07 -11.74 -7.18
CA SER A 3 26.52 -11.52 -7.20
C SER A 3 26.86 -10.28 -6.35
N PRO A 4 27.95 -10.29 -5.55
CA PRO A 4 28.46 -9.13 -4.81
C PRO A 4 28.73 -7.89 -5.68
N ASP A 5 28.86 -8.07 -7.00
CA ASP A 5 29.10 -6.99 -7.97
C ASP A 5 27.83 -6.23 -8.41
N ALA A 6 26.62 -6.66 -8.01
CA ALA A 6 25.38 -6.06 -8.51
C ALA A 6 25.20 -4.58 -8.11
N TYR A 7 25.71 -4.18 -6.93
CA TYR A 7 25.64 -2.79 -6.46
C TYR A 7 26.88 -1.94 -6.82
N ARG A 8 27.95 -2.56 -7.36
CA ARG A 8 29.23 -1.91 -7.66
C ARG A 8 29.26 -1.23 -9.04
N SER A 9 28.56 -1.79 -10.02
CA SER A 9 28.77 -1.47 -11.45
C SER A 9 27.58 -0.82 -12.13
N ALA A 10 26.41 -0.86 -11.49
CA ALA A 10 25.19 -0.26 -12.02
C ALA A 10 25.07 1.19 -11.54
N ALA A 11 24.72 2.09 -12.45
CA ALA A 11 24.35 3.45 -12.07
C ALA A 11 23.18 3.40 -11.08
N PHE A 12 23.26 4.18 -10.00
CA PHE A 12 22.20 4.22 -9.00
C PHE A 12 20.88 4.69 -9.63
N GLU A 13 19.85 3.86 -9.57
CA GLU A 13 18.54 4.17 -10.12
C GLU A 13 17.75 5.06 -9.16
N HIS A 14 17.60 6.33 -9.52
CA HIS A 14 16.89 7.30 -8.67
C HIS A 14 15.37 7.27 -8.83
N GLN A 15 14.84 6.72 -9.93
CA GLN A 15 13.46 6.88 -10.37
C GLN A 15 12.75 5.54 -10.52
N ILE A 16 12.72 4.75 -9.45
CA ILE A 16 12.12 3.40 -9.42
C ILE A 16 10.61 3.37 -9.72
N TYR A 17 9.93 4.53 -9.66
CA TYR A 17 8.50 4.67 -9.91
C TYR A 17 8.17 5.45 -11.19
N ASP A 18 9.14 5.78 -12.03
CA ASP A 18 8.87 6.47 -13.29
C ASP A 18 7.98 5.60 -14.21
N PRO A 19 7.00 6.18 -14.92
CA PRO A 19 6.60 7.59 -14.96
C PRO A 19 5.49 7.98 -13.97
N PHE A 20 5.15 7.10 -13.02
CA PHE A 20 3.93 7.19 -12.21
C PHE A 20 4.05 8.12 -11.01
N LEU A 21 5.22 8.18 -10.39
CA LEU A 21 5.42 8.94 -9.16
C LEU A 21 6.78 9.62 -9.17
N LYS A 22 6.80 10.93 -8.91
CA LYS A 22 8.07 11.63 -8.68
C LYS A 22 8.58 11.24 -7.31
N ARG A 23 9.91 11.29 -7.13
CA ARG A 23 10.52 11.08 -5.80
C ARG A 23 9.95 11.99 -4.71
N SER A 24 9.58 13.23 -5.04
CA SER A 24 8.98 14.18 -4.10
C SER A 24 7.56 13.79 -3.66
N ASP A 25 6.92 12.84 -4.33
CA ASP A 25 5.56 12.36 -4.06
C ASP A 25 5.56 11.03 -3.28
N VAL A 26 6.73 10.57 -2.82
CA VAL A 26 6.88 9.37 -1.98
C VAL A 26 7.07 9.81 -0.52
N PRO A 27 6.24 9.36 0.43
CA PRO A 27 6.39 9.71 1.85
C PRO A 27 7.66 9.09 2.41
N ALA A 28 8.25 9.73 3.41
CA ALA A 28 9.57 9.34 3.94
C ALA A 28 9.60 7.89 4.43
N GLN A 29 8.49 7.43 5.02
CA GLN A 29 8.39 6.08 5.54
C GLN A 29 8.05 5.01 4.50
N MET A 30 7.68 5.32 3.25
CA MET A 30 7.36 4.30 2.22
C MET A 30 8.58 3.82 1.44
N ASN A 31 9.77 4.39 1.67
CA ASN A 31 10.95 4.10 0.86
C ASN A 31 12.21 3.82 1.69
N GLU A 32 12.05 3.09 2.81
CA GLU A 32 13.15 2.75 3.72
C GLU A 32 14.34 2.11 2.99
N ALA A 33 14.07 1.16 2.08
CA ALA A 33 15.09 0.45 1.32
C ALA A 33 15.85 1.39 0.36
N TYR A 34 15.17 2.31 -0.33
CA TYR A 34 15.82 3.31 -1.17
C TYR A 34 16.65 4.29 -0.35
N HIS A 35 16.12 4.79 0.77
CA HIS A 35 16.85 5.71 1.63
C HIS A 35 18.12 5.07 2.16
N PHE A 36 18.04 3.80 2.57
CA PHE A 36 19.18 3.01 2.96
C PHE A 36 20.17 2.81 1.81
N LEU A 37 19.70 2.34 0.65
CA LEU A 37 20.54 2.11 -0.53
C LEU A 37 21.24 3.38 -1.02
N ARG A 38 20.54 4.52 -1.02
CA ARG A 38 21.12 5.81 -1.39
C ARG A 38 22.20 6.22 -0.41
N TRP A 39 21.92 6.16 0.89
CA TRP A 39 22.93 6.45 1.92
C TRP A 39 24.12 5.49 1.79
N TYR A 40 23.85 4.21 1.62
CA TYR A 40 24.88 3.20 1.43
C TYR A 40 25.72 3.54 0.19
N TYR A 41 25.11 3.86 -0.94
CA TYR A 41 25.83 4.17 -2.18
C TYR A 41 26.65 5.46 -2.10
N PHE A 42 26.07 6.56 -1.62
CA PHE A 42 26.68 7.90 -1.72
C PHE A 42 27.42 8.37 -0.47
N GLU A 43 27.03 7.90 0.71
CA GLU A 43 27.45 8.48 2.00
C GLU A 43 28.24 7.51 2.88
N PHE A 44 28.05 6.20 2.73
CA PHE A 44 28.80 5.22 3.51
C PHE A 44 30.29 5.27 3.17
N SER A 45 31.09 5.66 4.16
CA SER A 45 32.55 5.80 4.07
C SER A 45 33.32 4.61 4.67
N GLY A 46 32.61 3.59 5.16
CA GLY A 46 33.21 2.39 5.74
C GLY A 46 33.65 1.37 4.68
N TRP A 47 34.31 0.31 5.14
CA TRP A 47 34.68 -0.81 4.28
C TRP A 47 33.45 -1.69 4.01
N ARG A 48 32.94 -1.63 2.78
CA ARG A 48 31.69 -2.28 2.33
C ARG A 48 31.72 -3.79 2.48
N GLU A 49 32.74 -4.44 1.93
CA GLU A 49 32.88 -5.89 1.98
C GLU A 49 32.96 -6.39 3.42
N GLN A 50 33.63 -5.63 4.29
CA GLN A 50 33.66 -5.93 5.72
C GLN A 50 32.28 -5.74 6.37
N ALA A 51 31.56 -4.67 6.05
CA ALA A 51 30.22 -4.42 6.59
C ALA A 51 29.23 -5.52 6.20
N GLU A 52 29.24 -5.94 4.93
CA GLU A 52 28.43 -7.06 4.40
C GLU A 52 28.77 -8.37 5.09
N HIS A 53 30.07 -8.71 5.18
CA HIS A 53 30.51 -9.92 5.88
C HIS A 53 30.10 -9.92 7.35
N LEU A 54 30.27 -8.78 8.03
CA LEU A 54 29.91 -8.65 9.43
C LEU A 54 28.38 -8.64 9.64
N ALA A 55 27.58 -8.25 8.65
CA ALA A 55 26.13 -8.32 8.70
C ALA A 55 25.64 -9.77 8.59
N GLU A 56 26.26 -10.56 7.71
CA GLU A 56 26.04 -12.01 7.63
C GLU A 56 26.35 -12.70 8.95
N GLN A 57 27.51 -12.39 9.54
CA GLN A 57 27.87 -12.93 10.85
C GLN A 57 26.85 -12.54 11.93
N ASP A 58 26.43 -11.28 11.99
CA ASP A 58 25.42 -10.80 12.94
C ASP A 58 24.10 -11.57 12.79
N TYR A 59 23.66 -11.83 11.56
CA TYR A 59 22.41 -12.52 11.26
C TYR A 59 22.42 -13.96 11.78
N TYR A 60 23.44 -14.74 11.40
CA TYR A 60 23.55 -16.14 11.86
C TYR A 60 23.84 -16.24 13.36
N ALA A 61 24.66 -15.35 13.93
CA ALA A 61 24.90 -15.31 15.36
C ALA A 61 23.65 -14.95 16.17
N GLY A 62 22.72 -14.19 15.58
CA GLY A 62 21.41 -13.87 16.14
C GLY A 62 20.37 -14.98 16.05
N GLY A 63 20.73 -16.16 15.53
CA GLY A 63 19.82 -17.29 15.34
C GLY A 63 19.10 -17.32 13.99
N GLY A 64 19.47 -16.44 13.06
CA GLY A 64 18.96 -16.45 11.70
C GLY A 64 19.31 -17.75 10.96
N SER A 65 18.40 -18.21 10.11
CA SER A 65 18.58 -19.43 9.31
C SER A 65 18.56 -19.12 7.80
N LEU A 66 19.00 -20.08 6.98
CA LEU A 66 18.90 -19.95 5.52
C LEU A 66 17.44 -19.95 5.04
N ALA A 67 16.52 -20.62 5.76
CA ALA A 67 15.11 -20.69 5.40
C ALA A 67 14.41 -19.33 5.52
N ASP A 68 14.89 -18.50 6.45
CA ASP A 68 14.26 -17.23 6.84
C ASP A 68 15.08 -16.02 6.35
N TYR A 69 16.07 -16.27 5.48
CA TYR A 69 17.04 -15.28 5.06
C TYR A 69 16.37 -14.12 4.32
N PRO A 70 16.36 -12.90 4.88
CA PRO A 70 15.56 -11.80 4.35
C PRO A 70 16.21 -11.11 3.15
N GLY A 71 17.45 -11.47 2.81
CA GLY A 71 18.24 -10.84 1.77
C GLY A 71 19.40 -10.02 2.33
N GLU A 72 20.48 -9.94 1.54
CA GLU A 72 21.75 -9.29 1.91
C GLU A 72 21.56 -7.83 2.35
N LEU A 73 20.72 -7.07 1.64
CA LEU A 73 20.45 -5.67 1.96
C LEU A 73 19.72 -5.49 3.31
N GLU A 74 18.77 -6.36 3.64
CA GLU A 74 18.02 -6.24 4.89
C GLU A 74 18.88 -6.59 6.10
N ILE A 75 19.69 -7.66 6.00
CA ILE A 75 20.63 -8.00 7.08
C ILE A 75 21.70 -6.91 7.24
N LEU A 76 22.18 -6.33 6.13
CA LEU A 76 23.16 -5.24 6.15
C LEU A 76 22.57 -4.01 6.82
N ARG A 77 21.35 -3.61 6.43
CA ARG A 77 20.64 -2.48 7.05
C ARG A 77 20.45 -2.71 8.55
N ALA A 78 19.97 -3.89 8.95
CA ALA A 78 19.77 -4.24 10.34
C ALA A 78 21.08 -4.18 11.16
N SER A 79 22.18 -4.73 10.62
CA SER A 79 23.49 -4.68 11.28
C SER A 79 24.01 -3.24 11.42
N LEU A 80 23.89 -2.41 10.38
CA LEU A 80 24.34 -1.02 10.42
C LEU A 80 23.50 -0.14 11.34
N LEU A 81 22.19 -0.42 11.47
CA LEU A 81 21.32 0.18 12.50
C LEU A 81 21.77 -0.23 13.91
N LYS A 82 21.98 -1.53 14.15
CA LYS A 82 22.43 -2.08 15.44
C LYS A 82 23.75 -1.44 15.90
N ARG A 83 24.65 -1.16 14.95
CA ARG A 83 25.95 -0.52 15.18
C ARG A 83 25.90 1.01 15.21
N LYS A 84 24.71 1.61 15.01
CA LYS A 84 24.50 3.06 14.95
C LYS A 84 25.35 3.75 13.86
N LEU A 85 25.62 3.05 12.77
CA LEU A 85 26.34 3.58 11.61
C LEU A 85 25.36 4.20 10.59
N TYR A 86 24.18 3.60 10.45
CA TYR A 86 23.09 4.15 9.66
C TYR A 86 22.02 4.74 10.58
N HIS A 87 21.54 5.93 10.23
CA HIS A 87 20.40 6.57 10.89
C HIS A 87 19.33 6.79 9.82
N PRO A 88 18.16 6.13 9.92
CA PRO A 88 17.08 6.36 8.97
C PRO A 88 16.58 7.80 9.15
N PRO A 89 16.00 8.42 8.11
CA PRO A 89 15.36 9.71 8.24
C PRO A 89 14.29 9.64 9.35
N SER A 90 14.57 10.24 10.50
CA SER A 90 13.61 10.35 11.59
C SER A 90 12.63 11.46 11.23
N ALA A 91 11.36 11.15 11.25
CA ALA A 91 10.34 12.16 11.14
C ALA A 91 9.81 12.52 12.51
N ARG A 92 9.39 13.78 12.66
CA ARG A 92 8.87 14.30 13.91
C ARG A 92 7.49 13.71 14.16
N SER A 93 7.26 13.21 15.37
CA SER A 93 6.05 12.51 15.76
C SER A 93 5.20 13.38 16.70
N GLU A 94 4.62 14.45 16.18
CA GLU A 94 3.57 15.18 16.91
C GLU A 94 2.35 15.36 16.02
N VAL A 95 1.23 14.77 16.44
CA VAL A 95 -0.06 14.95 15.77
C VAL A 95 -0.53 16.37 16.01
N LYS A 96 -0.56 17.19 14.94
CA LYS A 96 -1.18 18.52 15.00
C LYS A 96 -2.67 18.39 15.36
N LYS A 97 -3.17 19.33 16.17
CA LYS A 97 -4.58 19.34 16.65
C LYS A 97 -5.63 19.35 15.53
N ASP A 98 -5.27 19.78 14.31
CA ASP A 98 -6.18 19.93 13.17
C ASP A 98 -6.09 18.76 12.16
N CYS A 99 -5.63 17.58 12.59
CA CYS A 99 -5.55 16.40 11.73
C CYS A 99 -6.97 15.90 11.33
N PRO A 100 -7.29 15.77 10.03
CA PRO A 100 -8.64 15.40 9.59
C PRO A 100 -8.97 13.92 9.78
N LEU A 101 -7.94 13.08 9.94
CA LEU A 101 -8.09 11.65 10.17
C LEU A 101 -7.97 11.34 11.65
N ALA A 102 -8.94 10.58 12.17
CA ALA A 102 -8.82 9.95 13.47
C ALA A 102 -7.88 8.74 13.36
N PHE A 103 -6.91 8.66 14.27
CA PHE A 103 -6.00 7.53 14.41
C PHE A 103 -6.33 6.73 15.66
N ASN A 104 -6.48 5.42 15.49
CA ASN A 104 -6.62 4.46 16.59
C ASN A 104 -5.24 3.97 17.01
N ILE A 105 -5.01 3.85 18.31
CA ILE A 105 -3.76 3.34 18.85
C ILE A 105 -3.84 1.81 18.90
N VAL A 106 -2.89 1.16 18.24
CA VAL A 106 -2.78 -0.30 18.21
C VAL A 106 -1.40 -0.73 18.73
N GLN A 107 -1.36 -1.90 19.37
CA GLN A 107 -0.13 -2.54 19.81
C GLN A 107 0.10 -3.75 18.90
N LEU A 108 1.21 -3.77 18.17
CA LEU A 108 1.62 -4.86 17.28
C LEU A 108 3.11 -5.14 17.49
N ASP A 109 3.49 -6.39 17.73
CA ASP A 109 4.89 -6.81 17.88
C ASP A 109 5.74 -5.91 18.82
N GLY A 110 5.17 -5.53 19.96
CA GLY A 110 5.83 -4.64 20.93
C GLY A 110 5.98 -3.18 20.50
N LYS A 111 5.40 -2.79 19.36
CA LYS A 111 5.36 -1.43 18.84
C LYS A 111 3.98 -0.81 19.01
N ARG A 112 3.98 0.50 19.27
CA ARG A 112 2.79 1.33 19.25
C ARG A 112 2.62 1.96 17.87
N LEU A 113 1.58 1.56 17.15
CA LEU A 113 1.20 2.19 15.89
C LEU A 113 -0.07 3.04 16.07
N TYR A 114 -0.13 4.11 15.30
CA TYR A 114 -1.33 4.93 15.12
C TYR A 114 -1.87 4.62 13.74
N VAL A 115 -3.09 4.12 13.65
CA VAL A 115 -3.69 3.63 12.39
C VAL A 115 -5.01 4.32 12.12
N SER A 116 -5.17 4.89 10.94
CA SER A 116 -6.42 5.53 10.52
C SER A 116 -7.48 4.49 10.14
N ASN A 117 -8.74 4.92 10.12
CA ASN A 117 -9.74 4.23 9.30
C ASN A 117 -9.45 4.45 7.80
N LEU A 118 -10.24 3.82 6.92
CA LEU A 118 -10.12 4.01 5.47
C LEU A 118 -10.19 5.50 5.11
N VAL A 119 -9.30 5.93 4.22
CA VAL A 119 -9.32 7.31 3.72
C VAL A 119 -10.58 7.50 2.87
N PRO A 120 -11.45 8.48 3.19
CA PRO A 120 -12.71 8.66 2.48
C PRO A 120 -12.55 9.47 1.19
N ILE A 121 -13.53 9.39 0.28
CA ILE A 121 -13.55 10.15 -1.00
C ILE A 121 -13.44 11.67 -0.76
N SER A 122 -14.02 12.19 0.32
CA SER A 122 -13.89 13.59 0.72
C SER A 122 -12.43 14.04 0.88
N GLU A 123 -11.56 13.18 1.43
CA GLU A 123 -10.13 13.49 1.58
C GLU A 123 -9.40 13.42 0.23
N LEU A 124 -9.76 12.47 -0.64
CA LEU A 124 -9.25 12.41 -2.01
C LEU A 124 -9.63 13.69 -2.79
N ALA A 125 -10.84 14.20 -2.63
CA ALA A 125 -11.29 15.44 -3.25
C ALA A 125 -10.49 16.66 -2.75
N LYS A 126 -10.22 16.75 -1.44
CA LYS A 126 -9.35 17.80 -0.88
C LYS A 126 -7.93 17.73 -1.44
N PHE A 127 -7.36 16.53 -1.48
CA PHE A 127 -6.04 16.28 -2.07
C PHE A 127 -5.99 16.70 -3.54
N SER A 128 -7.00 16.35 -4.33
CA SER A 128 -7.10 16.74 -5.74
C SER A 128 -7.10 18.24 -5.94
N ASN A 129 -7.78 18.99 -5.08
CA ASN A 129 -7.81 20.45 -5.16
C ASN A 129 -6.47 21.09 -4.77
N GLN A 130 -5.71 20.49 -3.86
CA GLN A 130 -4.47 21.06 -3.35
C GLN A 130 -3.22 20.64 -4.12
N ARG A 131 -3.27 19.54 -4.88
CA ARG A 131 -2.13 18.97 -5.63
C ARG A 131 -2.43 18.88 -7.13
N SER A 132 -2.88 19.98 -7.73
CA SER A 132 -3.20 20.06 -9.16
C SER A 132 -2.04 19.68 -10.09
N ASP A 133 -0.80 19.90 -9.64
CA ASP A 133 0.43 19.50 -10.34
C ASP A 133 0.54 17.97 -10.52
N TYR A 134 0.20 17.23 -9.45
CA TYR A 134 0.17 15.77 -9.44
C TYR A 134 -0.94 15.27 -10.35
N PHE A 135 -2.17 15.79 -10.18
CA PHE A 135 -3.33 15.34 -10.96
C PHE A 135 -3.20 15.66 -12.46
N SER A 136 -2.55 16.77 -12.82
CA SER A 136 -2.24 17.09 -14.22
C SER A 136 -1.24 16.10 -14.85
N ALA A 137 -0.25 15.63 -14.09
CA ALA A 137 0.67 14.59 -14.56
C ALA A 137 -0.01 13.23 -14.67
N ARG A 138 -0.85 12.92 -13.68
CA ARG A 138 -1.63 11.69 -13.60
C ARG A 138 -2.65 11.57 -14.73
N GLU A 139 -3.36 12.64 -15.07
CA GLU A 139 -4.32 12.67 -16.20
C GLU A 139 -3.63 12.29 -17.53
N ARG A 140 -2.39 12.72 -17.75
CA ARG A 140 -1.61 12.30 -18.93
C ARG A 140 -1.35 10.79 -18.96
N LEU A 141 -1.16 10.16 -17.80
CA LEU A 141 -0.97 8.71 -17.68
C LEU A 141 -2.27 7.94 -17.91
N GLU A 142 -3.40 8.45 -17.40
CA GLU A 142 -4.74 7.89 -17.68
C GLU A 142 -5.07 7.95 -19.17
N ASN A 143 -4.83 9.10 -19.82
CA ASN A 143 -5.06 9.27 -21.24
C ASN A 143 -4.17 8.38 -22.12
N ALA A 144 -3.00 7.98 -21.58
CA ALA A 144 -2.10 7.02 -22.20
C ALA A 144 -2.41 5.56 -21.82
N PHE A 145 -3.51 5.28 -21.10
CA PHE A 145 -3.90 3.97 -20.57
C PHE A 145 -2.82 3.28 -19.72
N LYS A 146 -1.99 4.08 -19.05
CA LYS A 146 -0.96 3.57 -18.13
C LYS A 146 -1.48 3.44 -16.69
N MET A 147 -2.59 4.09 -16.37
CA MET A 147 -3.25 4.06 -15.06
C MET A 147 -4.77 4.01 -15.21
N ASP A 148 -5.43 3.37 -14.25
CA ASP A 148 -6.90 3.33 -14.17
C ASP A 148 -7.50 4.72 -13.87
N ARG A 149 -8.72 4.95 -14.35
CA ARG A 149 -9.43 6.22 -14.16
C ARG A 149 -10.01 6.39 -12.76
N LEU A 150 -9.49 7.34 -11.98
CA LEU A 150 -9.97 7.59 -10.60
C LEU A 150 -11.42 8.03 -10.54
N VAL A 151 -11.84 8.95 -11.43
CA VAL A 151 -13.19 9.54 -11.42
C VAL A 151 -14.25 8.43 -11.51
N SER A 152 -14.02 7.45 -12.38
CA SER A 152 -14.93 6.32 -12.57
C SER A 152 -15.06 5.39 -11.35
N MET A 153 -14.09 5.44 -10.43
CA MET A 153 -14.01 4.57 -9.26
C MET A 153 -14.40 5.27 -7.95
N ASN A 154 -14.67 6.57 -7.97
CA ASN A 154 -14.96 7.39 -6.79
C ASN A 154 -16.24 8.22 -6.96
N VAL A 155 -17.29 7.60 -7.50
CA VAL A 155 -18.62 8.22 -7.70
C VAL A 155 -19.57 8.03 -6.52
N ASP A 156 -19.13 7.28 -5.50
CA ASP A 156 -19.91 7.02 -4.29
C ASP A 156 -20.00 8.28 -3.40
N GLN A 157 -20.74 8.17 -2.28
CA GLN A 157 -20.83 9.23 -1.28
C GLN A 157 -19.45 9.61 -0.72
N LEU A 158 -19.30 10.87 -0.28
CA LEU A 158 -18.02 11.44 0.14
C LEU A 158 -17.40 10.74 1.36
N GLU A 159 -18.20 10.05 2.15
CA GLU A 159 -17.82 9.28 3.33
C GLU A 159 -17.38 7.84 2.98
N ALA A 160 -17.69 7.38 1.76
CA ALA A 160 -17.27 6.06 1.31
C ALA A 160 -15.74 5.99 1.17
N PRO A 161 -15.14 4.79 1.29
CA PRO A 161 -13.70 4.61 1.09
C PRO A 161 -13.27 5.06 -0.32
N ALA A 162 -12.24 5.91 -0.37
CA ALA A 162 -11.61 6.27 -1.63
C ALA A 162 -10.99 5.03 -2.29
N THR A 163 -11.19 4.88 -3.58
CA THR A 163 -10.62 3.82 -4.41
C THR A 163 -9.52 4.41 -5.28
N VAL A 164 -8.30 3.95 -5.12
CA VAL A 164 -7.14 4.58 -5.75
C VAL A 164 -6.14 3.57 -6.28
N THR A 165 -5.16 4.04 -7.06
CA THR A 165 -3.97 3.23 -7.37
C THR A 165 -2.99 3.27 -6.20
N TRP A 166 -2.00 2.38 -6.19
CA TRP A 166 -0.98 2.40 -5.14
C TRP A 166 -0.15 3.69 -5.18
N PHE A 167 0.12 4.20 -6.39
CA PHE A 167 0.84 5.46 -6.57
C PHE A 167 0.07 6.66 -6.02
N ASP A 168 -1.26 6.67 -6.18
CA ASP A 168 -2.15 7.68 -5.61
C ASP A 168 -2.15 7.62 -4.07
N ALA A 169 -2.19 6.42 -3.49
CA ALA A 169 -2.11 6.22 -2.05
C ALA A 169 -0.78 6.77 -1.48
N CYS A 170 0.33 6.56 -2.19
CA CYS A 170 1.63 7.13 -1.84
C CYS A 170 1.65 8.65 -1.96
N ALA A 171 1.17 9.20 -3.09
CA ALA A 171 1.12 10.64 -3.30
C ALA A 171 0.25 11.35 -2.25
N TYR A 172 -0.88 10.74 -1.88
CA TYR A 172 -1.73 11.22 -0.78
C TYR A 172 -1.00 11.13 0.56
N ALA A 173 -0.36 10.01 0.88
CA ALA A 173 0.42 9.85 2.11
C ALA A 173 1.52 10.91 2.21
N LYS A 174 2.20 11.23 1.10
CA LYS A 174 3.20 12.29 1.06
C LYS A 174 2.61 13.68 1.27
N TYR A 175 1.51 13.99 0.58
CA TYR A 175 0.76 15.22 0.80
C TYR A 175 0.33 15.36 2.28
N PHE A 176 -0.17 14.28 2.86
CA PHE A 176 -0.58 14.23 4.26
C PHE A 176 0.61 14.46 5.20
N GLU A 177 1.74 13.83 4.94
CA GLU A 177 3.00 14.05 5.66
C GLU A 177 3.43 15.52 5.60
N ASP A 178 3.38 16.16 4.43
CA ASP A 178 3.77 17.56 4.28
C ASP A 178 2.84 18.53 5.02
N VAL A 179 1.53 18.31 4.96
CA VAL A 179 0.55 19.18 5.62
C VAL A 179 0.58 19.01 7.14
N TYR A 180 0.52 17.75 7.59
CA TYR A 180 0.32 17.44 9.01
C TYR A 180 1.62 17.16 9.75
N GLN A 181 2.75 17.07 9.05
CA GLN A 181 4.08 16.78 9.61
C GLN A 181 4.10 15.45 10.38
N LEU A 182 3.37 14.46 9.86
CA LEU A 182 3.29 13.10 10.40
C LEU A 182 3.92 12.10 9.44
N PRO A 183 4.78 11.19 9.92
CA PRO A 183 5.44 10.22 9.05
C PRO A 183 4.57 9.03 8.72
N VAL A 184 3.57 9.29 7.92
CA VAL A 184 2.61 8.28 7.52
C VAL A 184 3.18 7.37 6.44
N ARG A 185 2.77 6.11 6.50
CA ARG A 185 2.95 5.09 5.48
C ARG A 185 1.69 4.24 5.38
N LEU A 186 1.67 3.30 4.44
CA LEU A 186 0.67 2.23 4.41
C LEU A 186 1.05 1.15 5.44
N LEU A 187 0.06 0.36 5.84
CA LEU A 187 0.28 -0.84 6.66
C LEU A 187 1.09 -1.87 5.88
N LYS A 188 2.01 -2.57 6.56
CA LYS A 188 2.70 -3.74 6.04
C LYS A 188 1.75 -4.95 6.01
N ILE A 189 2.04 -5.95 5.19
CA ILE A 189 1.25 -7.19 5.10
C ILE A 189 1.05 -7.82 6.47
N ALA A 190 2.12 -7.99 7.25
CA ALA A 190 2.05 -8.61 8.57
C ALA A 190 1.13 -7.81 9.52
N GLU A 191 1.26 -6.48 9.52
CA GLU A 191 0.45 -5.58 10.36
C GLU A 191 -1.03 -5.66 9.99
N TYR A 192 -1.36 -5.64 8.70
CA TYR A 192 -2.75 -5.74 8.24
C TYR A 192 -3.38 -7.07 8.65
N LEU A 193 -2.66 -8.18 8.42
CA LEU A 193 -3.16 -9.52 8.75
C LEU A 193 -3.40 -9.66 10.24
N GLU A 194 -2.52 -9.13 11.10
CA GLU A 194 -2.70 -9.16 12.55
C GLU A 194 -3.91 -8.32 12.99
N LEU A 195 -4.06 -7.10 12.44
CA LEU A 195 -5.15 -6.19 12.79
C LEU A 195 -6.54 -6.69 12.36
N ARG A 196 -6.61 -7.36 11.20
CA ARG A 196 -7.86 -7.80 10.60
C ARG A 196 -8.25 -9.23 10.98
N SER A 197 -7.28 -10.07 11.36
CA SER A 197 -7.56 -11.46 11.75
C SER A 197 -8.56 -11.49 12.91
N PRO A 198 -9.59 -12.34 12.84
CA PRO A 198 -10.54 -12.47 13.93
C PRO A 198 -9.79 -12.93 15.20
N THR A 199 -10.01 -12.25 16.31
CA THR A 199 -9.38 -12.50 17.62
C THR A 199 -9.68 -13.88 18.23
N SER A 200 -10.45 -14.71 17.52
CA SER A 200 -10.76 -16.09 17.88
C SER A 200 -9.92 -17.09 17.08
N GLY A 201 -8.59 -17.05 17.25
CA GLY A 201 -7.66 -18.20 17.17
C GLY A 201 -7.69 -19.17 15.98
N ARG A 202 -8.47 -18.93 14.93
CA ARG A 202 -8.56 -19.75 13.74
C ARG A 202 -8.85 -18.82 12.58
N VAL A 203 -7.83 -18.57 11.75
CA VAL A 203 -8.10 -18.47 10.31
C VAL A 203 -8.73 -19.81 9.96
N PRO A 204 -9.99 -19.88 9.49
CA PRO A 204 -10.52 -21.13 8.97
C PRO A 204 -9.63 -21.52 7.79
N ARG A 205 -8.66 -22.43 8.00
CA ARG A 205 -8.06 -23.20 6.92
C ARG A 205 -9.21 -23.95 6.27
N GLY A 206 -9.72 -23.44 5.16
CA GLY A 206 -10.85 -24.06 4.45
C GLY A 206 -12.03 -23.16 4.08
N LEU A 207 -11.84 -21.87 3.84
CA LEU A 207 -12.70 -21.17 2.86
C LEU A 207 -12.01 -21.08 1.48
N ALA A 208 -11.35 -22.17 1.08
CA ALA A 208 -11.37 -22.63 -0.31
C ALA A 208 -12.73 -23.28 -0.63
N GLY A 209 -13.81 -22.82 0.02
CA GLY A 209 -15.19 -23.12 -0.33
C GLY A 209 -15.62 -22.07 -1.33
N ALA A 210 -16.28 -22.52 -2.40
CA ALA A 210 -16.76 -21.73 -3.52
C ALA A 210 -17.17 -20.29 -3.14
N PRO A 211 -16.89 -19.29 -3.99
CA PRO A 211 -17.27 -17.90 -3.73
C PRO A 211 -18.72 -17.87 -3.28
N ASP A 212 -18.94 -17.44 -2.04
CA ASP A 212 -20.29 -17.33 -1.50
C ASP A 212 -21.04 -16.38 -2.43
N SER A 213 -21.98 -16.93 -3.18
CA SER A 213 -22.55 -16.31 -4.38
C SER A 213 -23.29 -15.02 -4.05
N ARG A 214 -23.55 -14.78 -2.75
CA ARG A 214 -24.22 -13.61 -2.21
C ARG A 214 -23.27 -12.47 -1.81
N SER A 215 -21.98 -12.72 -1.59
CA SER A 215 -21.00 -11.65 -1.27
C SER A 215 -20.34 -11.00 -2.49
N ASN A 216 -20.64 -11.50 -3.69
CA ASN A 216 -20.06 -11.06 -4.98
C ASN A 216 -20.78 -9.87 -5.64
N GLU A 217 -21.74 -9.24 -4.96
CA GLU A 217 -22.58 -8.18 -5.54
C GLU A 217 -22.48 -6.84 -4.79
N LEU A 218 -21.37 -6.60 -4.09
CA LEU A 218 -21.16 -5.31 -3.42
C LEU A 218 -21.02 -4.16 -4.44
N LEU A 219 -20.53 -4.46 -5.64
CA LEU A 219 -20.26 -3.47 -6.68
C LEU A 219 -21.22 -3.62 -7.85
N GLU A 220 -21.51 -2.50 -8.50
CA GLU A 220 -22.14 -2.46 -9.80
C GLU A 220 -21.45 -1.49 -10.75
N PHE A 221 -21.53 -1.82 -12.04
CA PHE A 221 -20.98 -1.04 -13.13
C PHE A 221 -22.10 -0.32 -13.88
N PHE A 222 -21.98 1.00 -13.98
CA PHE A 222 -22.98 1.86 -14.57
C PHE A 222 -22.35 2.75 -15.65
N ASP A 223 -22.96 2.79 -16.83
CA ASP A 223 -22.61 3.75 -17.88
C ASP A 223 -23.54 4.95 -17.78
N GLU A 224 -22.99 6.06 -17.30
CA GLU A 224 -23.72 7.32 -17.13
C GLU A 224 -24.20 7.89 -18.47
N SER A 225 -23.44 7.70 -19.56
CA SER A 225 -23.79 8.26 -20.86
C SER A 225 -25.01 7.60 -21.50
N SER A 226 -25.17 6.29 -21.28
CA SER A 226 -26.30 5.51 -21.81
C SER A 226 -27.38 5.21 -20.78
N GLY A 227 -27.14 5.50 -19.49
CA GLY A 227 -28.02 5.12 -18.37
C GLY A 227 -28.08 3.62 -18.11
N ARG A 228 -27.16 2.83 -18.69
CA ARG A 228 -27.20 1.36 -18.60
C ARG A 228 -26.49 0.86 -17.36
N ASN A 229 -27.17 0.04 -16.57
CA ASN A 229 -26.57 -0.75 -15.49
C ASN A 229 -26.13 -2.12 -16.03
N TYR A 230 -24.85 -2.44 -15.87
CA TYR A 230 -24.24 -3.71 -16.27
C TYR A 230 -24.16 -4.73 -15.13
N GLY A 231 -24.62 -4.39 -13.93
CA GLY A 231 -24.52 -5.25 -12.74
C GLY A 231 -23.09 -5.40 -12.26
N ALA A 232 -22.77 -6.52 -11.60
CA ALA A 232 -21.46 -6.75 -10.98
C ALA A 232 -20.35 -7.04 -12.00
N HIS A 233 -20.72 -7.52 -13.20
CA HIS A 233 -19.78 -8.02 -14.20
C HIS A 233 -20.17 -7.48 -15.59
N PRO A 234 -19.59 -6.36 -16.03
CA PRO A 234 -19.82 -5.87 -17.38
C PRO A 234 -19.29 -6.87 -18.42
N PRO A 235 -19.92 -6.94 -19.61
CA PRO A 235 -19.42 -7.76 -20.70
C PRO A 235 -18.06 -7.23 -21.18
N TYR A 236 -17.32 -8.07 -21.90
CA TYR A 236 -16.09 -7.64 -22.54
C TYR A 236 -16.35 -6.43 -23.45
N MET A 237 -15.51 -5.39 -23.30
CA MET A 237 -15.54 -4.17 -24.11
C MET A 237 -14.13 -3.59 -24.21
N ASN A 238 -13.94 -2.64 -25.12
CA ASN A 238 -12.64 -1.98 -25.27
C ASN A 238 -12.27 -1.18 -24.01
N GLU A 239 -10.97 -0.99 -23.80
CA GLU A 239 -10.42 -0.34 -22.61
C GLU A 239 -11.01 1.05 -22.36
N THR A 240 -11.15 1.87 -23.40
CA THR A 240 -11.75 3.21 -23.28
C THR A 240 -13.17 3.15 -22.72
N SER A 241 -14.00 2.25 -23.24
CA SER A 241 -15.39 2.08 -22.81
C SER A 241 -15.45 1.53 -21.39
N PHE A 242 -14.59 0.57 -21.06
CA PHE A 242 -14.51 -0.02 -19.73
C PHE A 242 -14.05 1.00 -18.67
N GLN A 243 -13.04 1.81 -18.98
CA GLN A 243 -12.54 2.86 -18.10
C GLN A 243 -13.59 3.97 -17.88
N ASN A 244 -14.53 4.17 -18.81
CA ASN A 244 -15.66 5.10 -18.65
C ASN A 244 -16.80 4.57 -17.75
N LEU A 245 -16.92 3.25 -17.55
CA LEU A 245 -17.95 2.72 -16.66
C LEU A 245 -17.72 3.19 -15.23
N GLN A 246 -18.72 3.76 -14.60
CA GLN A 246 -18.68 4.05 -13.18
C GLN A 246 -18.79 2.74 -12.39
N CYS A 247 -17.88 2.50 -11.46
CA CYS A 247 -17.96 1.40 -10.50
C CYS A 247 -18.37 1.99 -9.14
N ARG A 248 -19.52 1.55 -8.62
CA ARG A 248 -20.09 2.07 -7.37
C ARG A 248 -20.51 0.95 -6.43
N PHE A 249 -20.58 1.25 -5.14
CA PHE A 249 -21.18 0.36 -4.16
C PHE A 249 -22.70 0.29 -4.41
N ARG A 250 -23.23 -0.92 -4.57
CA ARG A 250 -24.68 -1.13 -4.73
C ARG A 250 -25.44 -0.76 -3.46
N ASN A 251 -24.85 -1.08 -2.30
CA ASN A 251 -25.37 -0.78 -0.98
C ASN A 251 -24.22 -0.29 -0.09
N GLN A 252 -24.54 0.34 1.04
CA GLN A 252 -23.53 0.67 2.05
C GLN A 252 -22.73 -0.60 2.43
N PRO A 253 -21.39 -0.58 2.34
CA PRO A 253 -20.59 -1.75 2.67
C PRO A 253 -20.77 -2.14 4.14
N GLU A 254 -20.94 -3.43 4.40
CA GLU A 254 -20.89 -3.97 5.75
C GLU A 254 -19.49 -3.77 6.34
N LEU A 255 -19.41 -3.29 7.58
CA LEU A 255 -18.16 -3.07 8.29
C LEU A 255 -18.01 -4.04 9.46
N VAL A 256 -16.80 -4.57 9.63
CA VAL A 256 -16.40 -5.30 10.84
C VAL A 256 -15.37 -4.50 11.61
N SER A 257 -15.53 -4.44 12.92
CA SER A 257 -14.61 -3.75 13.81
C SER A 257 -13.64 -4.73 14.44
N ASN A 258 -12.36 -4.35 14.54
CA ASN A 258 -11.45 -5.08 15.41
C ASN A 258 -11.59 -4.59 16.88
N GLN A 259 -10.91 -5.26 17.80
CA GLN A 259 -10.96 -4.92 19.24
C GLN A 259 -10.35 -3.55 19.57
N GLN A 260 -9.60 -2.96 18.64
CA GLN A 260 -8.91 -1.68 18.80
C GLN A 260 -9.66 -0.52 18.11
N GLY A 261 -10.90 -0.73 17.67
CA GLY A 261 -11.76 0.31 17.10
C GLY A 261 -11.53 0.63 15.61
N LEU A 262 -10.72 -0.17 14.91
CA LEU A 262 -10.57 -0.05 13.45
C LEU A 262 -11.71 -0.76 12.73
N HIS A 263 -12.27 -0.11 11.71
CA HIS A 263 -13.35 -0.66 10.88
C HIS A 263 -12.83 -1.11 9.52
N PHE A 264 -13.23 -2.30 9.08
CA PHE A 264 -12.84 -2.91 7.80
C PHE A 264 -14.06 -3.31 6.98
N VAL A 265 -13.99 -3.19 5.66
CA VAL A 265 -15.08 -3.61 4.78
C VAL A 265 -15.15 -5.14 4.75
N ASN A 266 -16.33 -5.71 5.03
CA ASN A 266 -16.53 -7.15 5.06
C ASN A 266 -16.88 -7.73 3.69
N SER A 267 -16.00 -7.55 2.68
CA SER A 267 -16.22 -8.06 1.32
C SER A 267 -14.93 -8.46 0.61
N ASP A 268 -15.06 -9.39 -0.35
CA ASP A 268 -14.00 -9.75 -1.30
C ASP A 268 -14.00 -8.88 -2.57
N ASN A 269 -15.03 -8.07 -2.79
CA ASN A 269 -15.03 -7.00 -3.81
C ASN A 269 -14.37 -5.71 -3.31
N PHE A 270 -13.83 -5.71 -2.08
CA PHE A 270 -13.04 -4.61 -1.54
C PHE A 270 -11.69 -5.13 -1.04
N ALA A 271 -10.64 -4.40 -1.38
CA ALA A 271 -9.29 -4.67 -0.95
C ALA A 271 -8.60 -3.40 -0.46
N GLU A 272 -7.44 -3.55 0.15
CA GLU A 272 -6.64 -2.43 0.64
C GLU A 272 -5.20 -2.54 0.13
N TRP A 273 -4.65 -1.41 -0.32
CA TRP A 273 -3.23 -1.27 -0.65
C TRP A 273 -2.37 -1.34 0.60
N LEU A 274 -1.25 -2.03 0.48
CA LEU A 274 -0.26 -2.24 1.55
C LEU A 274 1.09 -1.63 1.16
N TYR A 275 2.00 -1.58 2.14
CA TYR A 275 3.34 -1.01 2.01
C TYR A 275 4.16 -1.63 0.88
N GLU A 276 4.09 -2.95 0.72
CA GLU A 276 5.01 -3.74 -0.07
C GLU A 276 4.88 -3.46 -1.58
N ASN A 277 5.92 -2.86 -2.16
CA ASN A 277 6.09 -2.67 -3.61
C ASN A 277 7.55 -2.95 -3.99
N PRO A 278 7.97 -4.23 -4.04
CA PRO A 278 9.38 -4.61 -4.11
C PRO A 278 10.07 -4.28 -5.43
N ASN A 279 9.32 -3.97 -6.50
CA ASN A 279 9.86 -3.78 -7.84
C ASN A 279 9.42 -2.47 -8.52
N GLY A 280 8.82 -1.55 -7.77
CA GLY A 280 8.36 -0.25 -8.26
C GLY A 280 7.08 -0.26 -9.12
N LYS A 281 6.59 -1.44 -9.52
CA LYS A 281 5.50 -1.59 -10.50
C LYS A 281 4.34 -2.43 -10.02
N MET A 282 4.60 -3.32 -9.06
CA MET A 282 3.64 -4.24 -8.50
C MET A 282 3.62 -4.05 -6.99
N ALA A 283 2.43 -3.94 -6.42
CA ALA A 283 2.23 -3.72 -5.00
C ALA A 283 1.31 -4.77 -4.39
N ALA A 284 1.43 -4.98 -3.09
CA ALA A 284 0.55 -5.87 -2.35
C ALA A 284 -0.81 -5.20 -2.12
N ALA A 285 -1.88 -5.94 -2.43
CA ALA A 285 -3.23 -5.60 -2.04
C ALA A 285 -3.93 -6.85 -1.50
N VAL A 286 -4.69 -6.67 -0.42
CA VAL A 286 -5.33 -7.75 0.32
C VAL A 286 -6.84 -7.57 0.32
N ARG A 287 -7.59 -8.62 0.00
CA ARG A 287 -9.05 -8.63 0.11
C ARG A 287 -9.46 -8.54 1.58
N SER A 288 -10.35 -7.62 1.89
CA SER A 288 -10.63 -7.26 3.28
C SER A 288 -11.40 -8.35 4.04
N LYS A 289 -12.14 -9.24 3.36
CA LYS A 289 -12.83 -10.37 3.99
C LYS A 289 -11.97 -11.64 4.06
N SER A 290 -11.53 -12.16 2.92
CA SER A 290 -10.81 -13.44 2.83
C SER A 290 -9.34 -13.39 3.23
N LEU A 291 -8.75 -12.20 3.33
CA LEU A 291 -7.32 -11.99 3.67
C LEU A 291 -6.33 -12.58 2.65
N VAL A 292 -6.79 -12.84 1.43
CA VAL A 292 -5.95 -13.30 0.31
C VAL A 292 -5.69 -12.16 -0.67
N SER A 293 -4.83 -12.39 -1.66
CA SER A 293 -4.58 -11.43 -2.73
C SER A 293 -5.87 -11.11 -3.51
N ILE A 294 -5.86 -10.06 -4.32
CA ILE A 294 -7.01 -9.77 -5.19
C ILE A 294 -7.27 -10.87 -6.24
N TYR A 295 -6.29 -11.75 -6.50
CA TYR A 295 -6.44 -12.89 -7.41
C TYR A 295 -6.85 -14.19 -6.68
N GLY A 296 -6.97 -14.16 -5.35
CA GLY A 296 -7.42 -15.29 -4.54
C GLY A 296 -6.31 -16.18 -3.98
N SER A 297 -5.05 -15.74 -4.02
CA SER A 297 -3.90 -16.49 -3.50
C SER A 297 -3.53 -16.08 -2.08
N ASP A 298 -3.21 -17.06 -1.24
CA ASP A 298 -2.71 -16.82 0.13
C ASP A 298 -1.31 -16.18 0.16
N SER A 299 -0.59 -16.18 -0.97
CA SER A 299 0.78 -15.70 -1.06
C SER A 299 0.87 -14.20 -1.40
N LEU A 300 0.46 -13.32 -0.48
CA LEU A 300 0.44 -11.85 -0.68
C LEU A 300 1.79 -11.25 -1.12
N ASN A 301 2.92 -11.79 -0.64
CA ASN A 301 4.25 -11.34 -1.02
C ASN A 301 4.66 -11.71 -2.47
N ARG A 302 3.95 -12.64 -3.10
CA ARG A 302 4.25 -13.15 -4.44
C ARG A 302 3.20 -12.75 -5.45
N ASP A 303 1.94 -12.69 -5.02
CA ASP A 303 0.79 -12.41 -5.86
C ASP A 303 0.43 -10.92 -5.86
N LEU A 304 1.41 -10.13 -6.33
CA LEU A 304 1.35 -8.68 -6.36
C LEU A 304 0.46 -8.19 -7.51
N VAL A 305 -0.09 -7.00 -7.33
CA VAL A 305 -1.05 -6.35 -8.25
C VAL A 305 -0.36 -5.20 -8.96
N PRO A 306 -0.66 -4.91 -10.24
CA PRO A 306 -0.18 -3.70 -10.89
C PRO A 306 -0.49 -2.46 -10.04
N ALA A 307 0.55 -1.74 -9.63
CA ALA A 307 0.44 -0.58 -8.75
C ALA A 307 -0.35 0.58 -9.39
N SER A 308 -0.53 0.55 -10.71
CA SER A 308 -1.34 1.48 -11.51
C SER A 308 -2.82 1.12 -11.63
N SER A 309 -3.26 -0.02 -11.05
CA SER A 309 -4.66 -0.42 -11.06
C SER A 309 -5.40 0.11 -9.84
N THR A 310 -6.71 0.27 -9.96
CA THR A 310 -7.67 0.52 -8.87
C THR A 310 -8.40 -0.76 -8.44
N GLY A 311 -8.08 -1.91 -9.06
CA GLY A 311 -8.78 -3.18 -8.93
C GLY A 311 -9.95 -3.36 -9.90
N LYS A 312 -10.26 -2.34 -10.72
CA LYS A 312 -11.45 -2.28 -11.58
C LYS A 312 -11.58 -3.50 -12.50
N ALA A 313 -10.50 -3.90 -13.17
CA ALA A 313 -10.48 -5.06 -14.07
C ALA A 313 -10.74 -6.41 -13.37
N LYS A 314 -10.66 -6.45 -12.03
CA LYS A 314 -11.04 -7.60 -11.20
C LYS A 314 -12.37 -7.42 -10.50
N HIS A 315 -13.13 -6.38 -10.84
CA HIS A 315 -14.40 -6.04 -10.22
C HIS A 315 -14.24 -5.86 -8.69
N ILE A 316 -13.17 -5.16 -8.31
CA ILE A 316 -12.77 -4.85 -6.95
C ILE A 316 -12.52 -3.34 -6.83
N LYS A 317 -12.85 -2.76 -5.69
CA LYS A 317 -12.36 -1.44 -5.26
C LYS A 317 -11.18 -1.63 -4.30
N ILE A 318 -10.07 -0.94 -4.56
CA ILE A 318 -8.90 -0.96 -3.66
C ILE A 318 -8.75 0.39 -2.95
N GLY A 319 -8.99 0.40 -1.65
CA GLY A 319 -8.76 1.57 -0.79
C GLY A 319 -7.42 1.51 -0.05
N PHE A 320 -7.25 2.39 0.93
CA PHE A 320 -6.03 2.43 1.73
C PHE A 320 -6.26 3.14 3.07
N ARG A 321 -5.28 2.98 3.97
CA ARG A 321 -5.20 3.63 5.29
C ARG A 321 -3.80 4.18 5.48
N LEU A 322 -3.69 5.11 6.41
CA LEU A 322 -2.41 5.62 6.88
C LEU A 322 -2.09 5.05 8.26
N CYS A 323 -0.83 4.75 8.48
CA CYS A 323 -0.30 4.45 9.79
C CYS A 323 1.05 5.12 10.01
N PHE A 324 1.41 5.33 11.27
CA PHE A 324 2.76 5.75 11.65
C PHE A 324 3.11 5.18 13.02
N GLU A 325 4.41 5.02 13.28
CA GLU A 325 4.94 4.70 14.59
C GLU A 325 5.24 6.02 15.31
N ALA A 326 4.89 6.16 16.59
CA ALA A 326 5.37 7.29 17.39
C ALA A 326 6.57 6.83 18.21
N ASP A 327 7.66 7.60 18.15
CA ASP A 327 8.80 7.41 19.06
C ASP A 327 8.35 7.58 20.51
N HIS A 328 8.86 6.72 21.38
CA HIS A 328 8.64 6.76 22.83
C HIS A 328 9.37 7.91 23.50
#